data_AF-A0A0F6TEH6-F1
#
_entry.id   AF-A0A0F6TEH6-F1
#
_cell.length_a   1.000
_cell.length_b   1.000
_cell.length_c   1.000
_cell.angle_alpha   90.00
_cell.angle_beta   90.00
_cell.angle_gamma   90.00
#
_symmetry.space_group_name_H-M   'P 1'
#
loop_
_entity.id
_entity.type
_entity.pdbx_description
1 polymer ?
#
loop_
_entity_poly.entity_id
_entity_poly.type
_entity_poly.pdbx_seq_one_letter_code
_entity_poly.pdbx_strand_id
1 'polypeptide(L)' 'MYGLLWRALPGPWLVKLIITLVLLTAIFFLLMEVIFPWVSAMMPYNDVSV' A
#
# COMPACT_ATOMS: atom_id res chain seq x y z
N MET A 1 -0.45 11.16 26.36
CA MET A 1 -0.92 11.73 25.08
C MET A 1 -0.51 10.92 23.84
N TYR A 2 -0.28 9.60 23.94
CA TYR A 2 -0.32 8.64 22.79
C TYR A 2 -1.31 7.48 23.01
N GLY A 3 -1.95 7.45 24.18
CA GLY A 3 -2.80 6.34 24.60
C GLY A 3 -4.13 6.23 23.85
N LEU A 4 -4.70 7.33 23.35
CA LEU A 4 -6.00 7.29 22.66
C LEU A 4 -5.89 6.66 21.26
N LEU A 5 -4.84 6.98 20.49
CA LEU A 5 -4.56 6.34 19.20
C LEU A 5 -4.24 4.85 19.36
N TRP A 6 -3.49 4.50 20.41
CA TRP A 6 -3.23 3.10 20.79
C TRP A 6 -4.43 2.39 21.43
N ARG A 7 -5.55 3.07 21.71
CA ARG A 7 -6.78 2.44 22.23
C ARG A 7 -7.88 2.32 21.18
N ALA A 8 -7.82 3.10 20.12
CA ALA A 8 -8.78 3.07 19.01
C ALA A 8 -8.60 1.84 18.11
N LEU A 9 -7.38 1.28 18.04
CA LEU A 9 -7.12 0.04 17.32
C LEU A 9 -7.56 -1.16 18.19
N PRO A 10 -8.56 -1.96 17.78
CA PRO A 10 -9.02 -3.10 18.55
C PRO A 10 -7.97 -4.22 18.55
N GLY A 11 -7.71 -4.78 19.74
CA GLY A 11 -6.92 -5.99 19.91
C GLY A 11 -5.49 -5.81 20.44
N PRO A 12 -4.84 -6.92 20.85
CA PRO A 12 -3.47 -6.95 21.35
C PRO A 12 -2.45 -6.46 20.31
N TRP A 13 -1.24 -6.14 20.76
CA TRP A 13 -0.15 -5.59 19.93
C TRP A 13 0.04 -6.34 18.58
N LEU A 14 -0.07 -7.67 18.59
CA LEU A 14 0.00 -8.53 17.40
C LEU A 14 -1.10 -8.26 16.37
N VAL A 15 -2.34 -8.03 16.82
CA VAL A 15 -3.48 -7.79 15.91
C VAL A 15 -3.28 -6.48 15.13
N LYS A 16 -2.79 -5.44 15.82
CA LYS A 16 -2.47 -4.15 15.18
C LYS A 16 -1.34 -4.27 14.18
N LEU A 17 -0.33 -5.05 14.51
CA LEU A 17 0.80 -5.32 13.62
C LEU A 17 0.33 -6.06 12.37
N ILE A 18 -0.53 -7.07 12.51
CA ILE A 18 -1.13 -7.79 11.38
C ILE A 18 -1.96 -6.85 10.52
N ILE A 19 -2.86 -6.05 11.10
CA ILE A 19 -3.68 -5.08 10.35
C ILE A 19 -2.80 -4.09 9.57
N THR A 20 -1.73 -3.59 10.21
CA THR A 20 -0.79 -2.66 9.57
C THR A 20 -0.04 -3.31 8.42
N LEU A 21 0.42 -4.56 8.60
CA LEU A 21 1.06 -5.34 7.54
C LEU A 21 0.11 -5.59 6.37
N VAL A 22 -1.13 -6.01 6.65
CA VAL A 22 -2.14 -6.25 5.63
C VAL A 22 -2.43 -4.97 4.85
N LEU A 23 -2.57 -3.83 5.52
CA LEU A 23 -2.75 -2.53 4.86
C LEU A 23 -1.56 -2.16 3.98
N LEU A 24 -0.33 -2.34 4.48
CA LEU A 24 0.88 -2.09 3.69
C LEU A 24 0.95 -2.99 2.45
N THR A 25 0.68 -4.29 2.61
CA THR A 25 0.66 -5.23 1.48
C THR A 25 -0.44 -4.88 0.48
N ALA A 26 -1.64 -4.52 0.94
CA ALA A 26 -2.73 -4.10 0.07
C ALA A 26 -2.39 -2.84 -0.73
N ILE A 27 -1.79 -1.83 -0.09
CA ILE A 27 -1.34 -0.61 -0.77
C ILE A 27 -0.23 -0.92 -1.78
N PHE A 28 0.73 -1.78 -1.41
CA PHE A 28 1.80 -2.21 -2.30
C PHE A 28 1.24 -2.92 -3.55
N PHE A 29 0.31 -3.87 -3.37
CA PHE A 29 -0.35 -4.54 -4.49
C PHE A 29 -1.14 -3.56 -5.36
N LEU A 30 -1.91 -2.65 -4.76
CA LEU A 30 -2.65 -1.64 -5.52
C LEU A 30 -1.73 -0.72 -6.34
N LEU A 31 -0.59 -0.32 -5.76
CA LEU A 31 0.43 0.45 -6.47
C LEU A 31 1.00 -0.33 -7.66
N MET A 32 1.29 -1.62 -7.48
CA MET A 32 1.89 -2.45 -8.53
C MET A 32 0.90 -2.90 -9.61
N GLU A 33 -0.35 -3.20 -9.26
CA GLU A 33 -1.35 -3.73 -10.20
C GLU A 33 -2.14 -2.63 -10.91
N VAL A 34 -2.30 -1.44 -10.30
CA VAL A 34 -3.14 -0.37 -10.87
C VAL A 34 -2.32 0.86 -11.22
N ILE A 35 -1.54 1.39 -10.28
CA ILE A 35 -0.83 2.65 -10.50
C ILE A 35 0.37 2.45 -11.44
N PHE A 36 1.16 1.39 -11.24
CA PHE A 36 2.31 1.08 -12.07
C PHE A 36 1.97 0.91 -13.56
N PRO A 37 0.96 0.13 -13.98
CA PRO A 37 0.62 0.04 -15.41
C PRO A 37 0.14 1.38 -15.99
N TRP A 38 -0.60 2.18 -15.20
CA TRP A 38 -1.05 3.49 -15.64
C TRP A 38 0.13 4.47 -15.84
N VAL A 39 1.06 4.50 -14.89
CA VAL A 39 2.29 5.31 -14.97
C VAL A 39 3.23 4.79 -16.06
N SER A 40 3.36 3.47 -16.18
CA SER A 40 4.16 2.83 -17.22
C SER A 40 3.65 3.23 -18.60
N ALA A 41 2.33 3.18 -18.86
CA ALA A 41 1.74 3.59 -20.14
C ALA A 41 2.06 5.04 -20.53
N MET A 42 2.29 5.92 -19.56
CA MET A 42 2.66 7.33 -19.78
C MET A 42 4.17 7.55 -19.89
N MET A 43 4.99 6.54 -19.60
CA MET A 43 6.43 6.69 -19.71
C MET A 43 6.86 6.73 -21.18
N PRO A 44 7.69 7.72 -21.56
CA PRO A 44 8.14 7.94 -22.94
C PRO A 44 9.08 6.85 -23.48
N TYR A 45 9.28 5.76 -22.73
CA TYR A 45 10.09 4.59 -23.12
C TYR A 45 9.25 3.46 -23.74
N ASN A 46 7.92 3.58 -23.77
CA ASN A 46 7.03 2.56 -24.36
C ASN A 46 6.88 2.66 -25.88
N ASP A 47 7.34 3.74 -26.51
CA ASP A 47 7.45 3.84 -27.97
C ASP A 47 8.72 3.08 -28.43
N VAL A 48 8.62 1.75 -28.52
CA VAL A 48 9.54 0.99 -29.37
C VAL A 48 9.15 1.27 -30.82
N SER A 49 9.76 2.30 -31.41
CA SER A 49 9.78 2.46 -32.87
C SER A 49 10.48 1.24 -33.47
N VAL A 50 9.70 0.32 -34.03
CA VAL A 50 10.18 -0.78 -34.90
C VAL A 50 10.48 -0.24 -36.28
#